data_AF-A0A956ELT3-F1
#
_entry.id   AF-A0A956ELT3-F1
#
_cell.length_a   1.000
_cell.length_b   1.000
_cell.length_c   1.000
_cell.angle_alpha   90.00
_cell.angle_beta   90.00
_cell.angle_gamma   90.00
#
_symmetry.space_group_name_H-M   'P 1'
#
loop_
_entity.id
_entity.type
_entity.pdbx_description
1 polymer ?
#
loop_
_entity_poly.entity_id
_entity_poly.type
_entity_poly.pdbx_seq_one_letter_code
_entity_poly.pdbx_strand_id
1 'polypeptide(L)'
;MTAPRRPPTADLSWRRLATFVRSPLDFYVELSRRHGDYVHIPVPGSYIVQVTDPDAFEAVLVRERDAFAKGQFTRVLGELLGDGLIVSDGERWRENRRIYQPAFTAAAIRGLADAIVRIGVDHLERWPKGRVDDVHRDMEALALDVVRETLLGAGFADEVRACTTGVKTLLDHLS
;
A
#
# COMPACT_ATOMS: atom_id res chain seq x y z
N MET A 1 -32.36 15.91 -16.89
CA MET A 1 -31.18 15.07 -16.58
C MET A 1 -29.95 15.78 -17.15
N THR A 2 -29.18 16.45 -16.29
CA THR A 2 -27.96 17.15 -16.68
C THR A 2 -26.91 16.10 -17.04
N ALA A 3 -26.28 16.21 -18.22
CA ALA A 3 -25.20 15.31 -18.61
C ALA A 3 -24.11 15.28 -17.53
N PRO A 4 -23.52 14.12 -17.19
CA PRO A 4 -22.47 14.06 -16.18
C PRO A 4 -21.34 14.99 -16.60
N ARG A 5 -21.08 16.01 -15.78
CA ARG A 5 -19.96 16.94 -16.00
C ARG A 5 -18.67 16.15 -15.91
N ARG A 6 -17.84 16.21 -16.95
CA ARG A 6 -16.48 15.68 -16.88
C ARG A 6 -15.74 16.37 -15.72
N PRO A 7 -15.02 15.62 -14.89
CA PRO A 7 -14.24 16.22 -13.82
C PRO A 7 -13.19 17.19 -14.38
N PRO A 8 -12.83 18.23 -13.64
CA PRO A 8 -11.72 19.11 -14.00
C PRO A 8 -10.45 18.30 -14.24
N THR A 9 -9.72 18.64 -15.30
CA THR A 9 -8.43 18.02 -15.60
C THR A 9 -7.33 18.70 -14.77
N ALA A 10 -6.52 17.89 -14.08
CA ALA A 10 -5.34 18.36 -13.38
C ALA A 10 -4.38 19.05 -14.35
N ASP A 11 -3.91 20.23 -13.99
CA ASP A 11 -2.72 20.82 -14.61
C ASP A 11 -1.50 19.95 -14.23
N LEU A 12 -0.75 19.49 -15.23
CA LEU A 12 0.48 18.71 -15.08
C LEU A 12 1.72 19.52 -15.45
N SER A 13 1.72 20.82 -15.13
CA SER A 13 2.92 21.65 -15.23
C SER A 13 4.12 21.00 -14.55
N TRP A 14 5.33 21.26 -15.05
CA TRP A 14 6.57 20.67 -14.56
C TRP A 14 6.77 20.81 -13.04
N ARG A 15 6.25 21.90 -12.43
CA ARG A 15 6.28 22.11 -10.98
C ARG A 15 5.48 21.03 -10.24
N ARG A 16 4.31 20.65 -10.76
CA ARG A 16 3.44 19.63 -10.16
C ARG A 16 3.94 18.23 -10.42
N LEU A 17 4.55 17.98 -11.58
CA LEU A 17 5.26 16.72 -11.83
C LEU A 17 6.46 16.57 -10.87
N ALA A 18 7.20 17.65 -10.60
CA ALA A 18 8.24 17.65 -9.58
C ALA A 18 7.69 17.44 -8.16
N THR A 19 6.50 17.97 -7.84
CA THR A 19 5.79 17.65 -6.59
C THR A 19 5.42 16.17 -6.53
N PHE A 20 4.87 15.59 -7.61
CA PHE A 20 4.53 14.17 -7.65
C PHE A 20 5.75 13.28 -7.37
N VAL A 21 6.90 13.57 -7.98
CA VAL A 21 8.14 12.79 -7.76
C VAL A 21 8.68 12.95 -6.34
N ARG A 22 8.62 14.16 -5.76
CA ARG A 22 9.18 14.43 -4.42
C ARG A 22 8.25 14.07 -3.27
N SER A 23 6.95 14.24 -3.47
CA SER A 23 5.89 14.02 -2.48
C SER A 23 4.59 13.64 -3.20
N PRO A 24 4.41 12.35 -3.54
CA PRO A 24 3.21 11.87 -4.22
C PRO A 24 1.93 12.19 -3.45
N LEU A 25 1.96 12.13 -2.12
CA LEU A 25 0.80 12.41 -1.28
C LEU A 25 0.38 13.88 -1.34
N ASP A 26 1.33 14.82 -1.25
CA ASP A 26 1.02 16.24 -1.35
C ASP A 26 0.45 16.60 -2.71
N PHE A 27 0.90 15.93 -3.78
CA PHE A 27 0.33 16.08 -5.11
C PHE A 27 -1.17 15.75 -5.12
N TYR A 28 -1.57 14.58 -4.61
CA TYR A 28 -2.99 14.18 -4.57
C TYR A 28 -3.83 15.06 -3.64
N VAL A 29 -3.29 15.44 -2.47
CA VAL A 29 -3.98 16.35 -1.54
C VAL A 29 -4.23 17.71 -2.17
N GLU A 30 -3.24 18.28 -2.85
CA GLU A 30 -3.39 19.59 -3.49
C GLU A 30 -4.36 19.55 -4.67
N LEU A 31 -4.42 18.45 -5.43
CA LEU A 31 -5.41 18.27 -6.49
C LEU A 31 -6.83 18.31 -5.93
N SER A 32 -7.10 17.57 -4.85
CA SER A 32 -8.41 17.55 -4.20
C SER A 32 -8.78 18.94 -3.66
N ARG A 33 -7.85 19.62 -2.98
CA ARG A 33 -8.08 20.99 -2.46
C ARG A 33 -8.44 22.00 -3.54
N ARG A 34 -7.85 21.89 -4.73
CA ARG A 34 -8.05 22.86 -5.82
C ARG A 34 -9.26 22.56 -6.69
N HIS A 35 -9.53 21.29 -6.92
CA HIS A 35 -10.45 20.86 -7.98
C HIS A 35 -11.68 20.12 -7.43
N GLY A 36 -11.72 19.90 -6.12
CA GLY A 36 -12.78 19.16 -5.44
C GLY A 36 -12.58 17.65 -5.54
N ASP A 37 -13.68 16.92 -5.40
CA ASP A 37 -13.62 15.49 -5.09
C ASP A 37 -13.35 14.56 -6.27
N TYR A 38 -13.42 15.09 -7.49
CA TYR A 38 -13.23 14.34 -8.72
C TYR A 38 -12.27 15.09 -9.62
N VAL A 39 -11.10 14.52 -9.87
CA VAL A 39 -10.06 15.15 -10.68
C VAL A 39 -9.54 14.18 -11.72
N HIS A 40 -9.62 14.57 -13.00
CA HIS A 40 -9.02 13.78 -14.08
C HIS A 40 -7.52 14.05 -14.15
N ILE A 41 -6.69 13.01 -14.02
CA ILE A 41 -5.24 13.07 -14.16
C ILE A 41 -4.90 12.55 -15.55
N PRO A 42 -4.48 13.42 -16.50
CA PRO A 42 -4.24 12.99 -17.86
C PRO A 42 -2.95 12.17 -17.94
N VAL A 43 -3.07 10.89 -18.29
CA VAL A 43 -1.93 9.98 -18.49
C VAL A 43 -1.97 9.46 -19.92
N PRO A 44 -0.86 9.50 -20.68
CA PRO A 44 -0.83 8.94 -22.02
C PRO A 44 -1.27 7.46 -22.02
N GLY A 45 -2.27 7.11 -22.83
CA GLY A 45 -2.77 5.74 -22.94
C GLY A 45 -3.66 5.25 -21.79
N SER A 46 -4.00 6.11 -20.83
CA SER A 46 -4.91 5.76 -19.72
C SER A 46 -5.83 6.93 -19.35
N TYR A 47 -6.91 6.65 -18.64
CA TYR A 47 -7.82 7.65 -18.10
C TYR A 47 -7.92 7.46 -16.60
N ILE A 48 -7.24 8.33 -15.83
CA ILE A 48 -7.17 8.23 -14.37
C ILE A 48 -8.05 9.31 -13.76
N VAL A 49 -8.92 8.91 -12.83
CA VAL A 49 -9.71 9.84 -12.03
C VAL A 49 -9.34 9.63 -10.56
N GLN A 50 -8.86 10.69 -9.92
CA GLN A 50 -8.76 10.75 -8.48
C GLN A 50 -10.16 11.00 -7.90
N VAL A 51 -10.54 10.20 -6.91
CA VAL A 51 -11.82 10.31 -6.19
C VAL A 51 -11.53 10.50 -4.72
N THR A 52 -12.02 11.59 -4.13
CA THR A 52 -11.97 11.84 -2.67
C THR A 52 -13.35 11.99 -2.02
N ASP A 53 -14.41 11.89 -2.81
CA ASP A 53 -15.79 11.89 -2.32
C ASP A 53 -16.06 10.63 -1.49
N PRO A 54 -16.48 10.73 -0.21
CA PRO A 54 -16.66 9.57 0.65
C PRO A 54 -17.66 8.54 0.12
N ASP A 55 -18.76 9.00 -0.48
CA ASP A 55 -19.82 8.13 -0.99
C ASP A 55 -19.34 7.33 -2.22
N ALA A 56 -18.62 7.98 -3.14
CA ALA A 56 -18.00 7.29 -4.27
C ALA A 56 -16.83 6.40 -3.83
N PHE A 57 -16.08 6.79 -2.80
CA PHE A 57 -15.00 5.97 -2.25
C PHE A 57 -15.56 4.67 -1.65
N GLU A 58 -16.64 4.74 -0.89
CA GLU A 58 -17.37 3.57 -0.39
C GLU A 58 -17.98 2.76 -1.53
N ALA A 59 -18.56 3.42 -2.54
CA ALA A 59 -19.12 2.75 -3.71
C ALA A 59 -18.06 1.89 -4.41
N VAL A 60 -16.89 2.46 -4.70
CA VAL A 60 -15.80 1.79 -5.41
C VAL A 60 -15.18 0.68 -4.58
N LEU A 61 -14.90 0.91 -3.29
CA LEU A 61 -14.14 -0.04 -2.48
C LEU A 61 -15.01 -1.09 -1.77
N VAL A 62 -16.30 -0.83 -1.60
CA VAL A 62 -17.18 -1.67 -0.77
C VAL A 62 -18.44 -2.10 -1.52
N ARG A 63 -19.33 -1.15 -1.87
CA ARG A 63 -20.69 -1.46 -2.35
C ARG A 63 -20.71 -2.10 -3.73
N GLU A 64 -19.89 -1.59 -4.63
CA GLU A 64 -19.87 -1.93 -6.05
C GLU A 64 -18.50 -2.48 -6.46
N ARG A 65 -17.74 -3.05 -5.51
CA ARG A 65 -16.36 -3.49 -5.76
C ARG A 65 -16.21 -4.39 -6.98
N ASP A 66 -17.21 -5.23 -7.28
CA ASP A 66 -17.14 -6.21 -8.36
C ASP A 66 -17.33 -5.52 -9.75
N ALA A 67 -17.77 -4.26 -9.77
CA ALA A 67 -17.81 -3.40 -10.95
C ALA A 67 -16.45 -2.73 -11.25
N PHE A 68 -15.49 -2.81 -10.31
CA PHE A 68 -14.17 -2.22 -10.43
C PHE A 68 -13.09 -3.31 -10.38
N ALA A 69 -12.21 -3.34 -11.39
CA ALA A 69 -11.02 -4.17 -11.35
C ALA A 69 -9.85 -3.38 -10.76
N LYS A 70 -8.90 -4.08 -10.12
CA LYS A 70 -7.64 -3.46 -9.71
C LYS A 70 -6.90 -2.91 -10.93
N GLY A 71 -6.32 -1.73 -10.74
CA GLY A 71 -5.67 -0.99 -11.82
C GLY A 71 -4.42 -1.68 -12.37
N GLN A 72 -3.91 -1.18 -13.49
CA GLN A 72 -2.72 -1.70 -14.19
C GLN A 72 -1.50 -1.92 -13.27
N PHE A 73 -1.36 -1.12 -12.23
CA PHE A 73 -0.28 -1.23 -11.25
C PHE A 73 -0.21 -2.60 -10.56
N THR A 74 -1.35 -3.25 -10.31
CA THR A 74 -1.34 -4.58 -9.69
C THR A 74 -0.87 -5.68 -10.62
N ARG A 75 -0.92 -5.49 -11.95
CA ARG A 75 -0.35 -6.45 -12.92
C ARG A 75 1.18 -6.46 -12.85
N VAL A 76 1.80 -5.28 -12.73
CA VAL A 76 3.24 -5.14 -12.53
C VAL A 76 3.65 -5.82 -11.23
N LEU A 77 2.88 -5.63 -10.16
CA LEU A 77 3.09 -6.36 -8.90
C LEU A 77 2.87 -7.88 -9.04
N GLY A 78 2.00 -8.32 -9.94
CA GLY A 78 1.75 -9.73 -10.24
C GLY A 78 2.95 -10.46 -10.83
N GLU A 79 3.73 -9.78 -11.68
CA GLU A 79 4.97 -10.34 -12.22
C GLU A 79 6.01 -10.63 -11.11
N LEU A 80 5.95 -9.87 -10.01
CA LEU A 80 6.87 -9.98 -8.90
C LEU A 80 6.35 -10.90 -7.77
N LEU A 81 5.09 -10.72 -7.38
CA LEU A 81 4.48 -11.33 -6.19
C LEU A 81 3.57 -12.52 -6.53
N GLY A 82 3.50 -12.89 -7.81
CA GLY A 82 2.54 -13.86 -8.32
C GLY A 82 1.10 -13.41 -8.09
N ASP A 83 0.18 -14.37 -8.08
CA ASP A 83 -1.25 -14.12 -7.93
C ASP A 83 -1.70 -13.97 -6.46
N GLY A 84 -0.87 -13.32 -5.64
CA GLY A 84 -1.15 -13.08 -4.23
C GLY A 84 -2.38 -12.18 -3.98
N LEU A 85 -2.74 -11.99 -2.71
CA LEU A 85 -3.93 -11.23 -2.30
C LEU A 85 -3.98 -9.78 -2.85
N ILE A 86 -2.81 -9.16 -3.01
CA ILE A 86 -2.68 -7.78 -3.52
C ILE A 86 -3.03 -7.71 -5.02
N VAL A 87 -2.72 -8.77 -5.77
CA VAL A 87 -2.81 -8.80 -7.24
C VAL A 87 -4.13 -9.38 -7.72
N SER A 88 -4.66 -10.38 -7.01
CA SER A 88 -5.88 -11.11 -7.37
C SER A 88 -7.16 -10.27 -7.22
N ASP A 89 -8.16 -10.53 -8.08
CA ASP A 89 -9.53 -9.98 -8.04
C ASP A 89 -10.58 -11.11 -8.02
N GLY A 90 -11.85 -10.76 -7.77
CA GLY A 90 -12.99 -11.66 -7.92
C GLY A 90 -12.94 -12.90 -7.02
N GLU A 91 -13.22 -14.08 -7.61
CA GLU A 91 -13.23 -15.37 -6.89
C GLU A 91 -11.87 -15.69 -6.27
N ARG A 92 -10.79 -15.50 -7.04
CA ARG A 92 -9.43 -15.80 -6.58
C ARG A 92 -9.02 -14.93 -5.40
N TRP A 93 -9.38 -13.65 -5.42
CA TRP A 93 -9.20 -12.78 -4.26
C TRP A 93 -9.99 -13.26 -3.04
N ARG A 94 -11.23 -13.72 -3.22
CA ARG A 94 -12.06 -14.25 -2.12
C ARG A 94 -11.47 -15.52 -1.52
N GLU A 95 -10.99 -16.44 -2.35
CA GLU A 95 -10.29 -17.66 -1.91
C GLU A 95 -9.03 -17.33 -1.12
N ASN A 96 -8.13 -16.52 -1.72
CA ASN A 96 -6.90 -16.07 -1.05
C ASN A 96 -7.22 -15.37 0.27
N ARG A 97 -8.19 -14.45 0.29
CA ARG A 97 -8.58 -13.74 1.51
C ARG A 97 -9.09 -14.69 2.59
N ARG A 98 -9.87 -15.71 2.24
CA ARG A 98 -10.37 -16.71 3.19
C ARG A 98 -9.23 -17.50 3.84
N ILE A 99 -8.16 -17.77 3.10
CA ILE A 99 -6.97 -18.47 3.59
C ILE A 99 -6.17 -17.58 4.56
N TYR A 100 -5.96 -16.31 4.21
CA TYR A 100 -5.12 -15.41 5.02
C TYR A 100 -5.84 -14.78 6.21
N GLN A 101 -7.15 -14.51 6.12
CA GLN A 101 -7.91 -13.77 7.15
C GLN A 101 -7.74 -14.33 8.59
N PRO A 102 -7.70 -15.66 8.84
CA PRO A 102 -7.52 -16.20 10.18
C PRO A 102 -6.27 -15.69 10.91
N ALA A 103 -5.18 -15.46 10.17
CA ALA A 103 -3.93 -14.91 10.71
C ALA A 103 -4.04 -13.44 11.17
N PHE A 104 -5.08 -12.72 10.72
CA PHE A 104 -5.34 -11.32 11.06
C PHE A 104 -6.53 -11.14 12.01
N THR A 105 -6.95 -12.20 12.71
CA THR A 105 -7.98 -12.09 13.75
C THR A 105 -7.43 -11.39 14.99
N ALA A 106 -8.30 -10.76 15.78
CA ALA A 106 -7.89 -10.13 17.04
C ALA A 106 -7.22 -11.12 18.00
N ALA A 107 -7.61 -12.40 17.98
CA ALA A 107 -6.98 -13.45 18.76
C ALA A 107 -5.56 -13.76 18.26
N ALA A 108 -5.38 -13.93 16.95
CA ALA A 108 -4.07 -14.13 16.34
C ALA A 108 -3.13 -12.95 16.63
N ILE A 109 -3.60 -11.72 16.44
CA ILE A 109 -2.82 -10.50 16.71
C ILE A 109 -2.43 -10.41 18.19
N ARG A 110 -3.35 -10.73 19.12
CA ARG A 110 -3.02 -10.79 20.55
C ARG A 110 -1.95 -11.84 20.86
N GLY A 111 -1.96 -12.98 20.18
CA GLY A 111 -0.92 -14.00 20.30
C GLY A 111 0.48 -13.53 19.86
N LEU A 112 0.55 -12.48 19.03
CA LEU A 112 1.82 -11.87 18.59
C LEU A 112 2.29 -10.73 19.49
N ALA A 113 1.42 -10.19 20.35
CA ALA A 113 1.69 -8.96 21.10
C ALA A 113 2.95 -9.08 21.97
N ASP A 114 3.10 -10.18 22.71
CA ASP A 114 4.26 -10.39 23.59
C ASP A 114 5.57 -10.47 22.79
N ALA A 115 5.55 -11.14 21.63
CA ALA A 115 6.70 -11.22 20.73
C ALA A 115 7.07 -9.84 20.18
N ILE A 116 6.08 -9.07 19.71
CA ILE A 116 6.29 -7.70 19.21
C ILE A 116 6.89 -6.80 20.29
N VAL A 117 6.35 -6.85 21.51
CA VAL A 117 6.86 -6.07 22.64
C VAL A 117 8.30 -6.45 22.96
N ARG A 118 8.59 -7.75 23.06
CA ARG A 118 9.94 -8.25 23.34
C ARG A 118 10.93 -7.79 22.27
N ILE A 119 10.62 -7.99 20.98
CA ILE A 119 11.47 -7.55 19.86
C ILE A 119 11.67 -6.03 19.91
N GLY A 120 10.62 -5.27 20.19
CA GLY A 120 10.71 -3.81 20.33
C GLY A 120 11.65 -3.37 21.45
N VAL A 121 11.55 -4.00 22.63
CA VAL A 121 12.47 -3.75 23.75
C VAL A 121 13.90 -4.12 23.37
N ASP A 122 14.11 -5.29 22.77
CA ASP A 122 15.43 -5.74 22.33
C ASP A 122 16.08 -4.77 21.33
N HIS A 123 15.29 -4.13 20.46
CA HIS A 123 15.76 -3.09 19.53
C HIS A 123 16.09 -1.79 20.27
N LEU A 124 15.20 -1.32 21.16
CA LEU A 124 15.40 -0.10 21.95
C LEU A 124 16.65 -0.18 22.83
N GLU A 125 16.98 -1.34 23.39
CA GLU A 125 18.18 -1.52 24.21
C GLU A 125 19.48 -1.35 23.40
N ARG A 126 19.44 -1.62 22.09
CA ARG A 126 20.58 -1.45 21.18
C ARG A 126 20.71 -0.02 20.68
N TRP A 127 19.70 0.82 20.91
CA TRP A 127 19.74 2.19 20.47
C TRP A 127 20.83 2.96 21.21
N PRO A 128 21.57 3.79 20.47
CA PRO A 128 22.66 4.54 21.03
C PRO A 128 22.15 5.69 21.91
N LYS A 129 22.68 5.78 23.12
CA LYS A 129 22.26 6.81 24.07
C LYS A 129 22.91 8.15 23.73
N GLY A 130 22.10 9.21 23.69
CA GLY A 130 22.59 10.59 23.54
C GLY A 130 23.07 10.97 22.14
N ARG A 131 22.76 10.18 21.10
CA ARG A 131 23.01 10.55 19.71
C ARG A 131 21.74 10.43 18.88
N VAL A 132 21.68 11.20 17.79
CA VAL A 132 20.66 11.05 16.75
C VAL A 132 21.04 9.84 15.88
N ASP A 133 20.07 8.98 15.59
CA ASP A 133 20.22 7.85 14.67
C ASP A 133 19.06 7.83 13.66
N ASP A 134 19.16 6.95 12.66
CA ASP A 134 18.23 6.80 11.56
C ASP A 134 17.02 5.92 11.94
N VAL A 135 15.94 6.56 12.39
CA VAL A 135 14.70 5.88 12.80
C VAL A 135 14.06 5.05 11.67
N HIS A 136 14.26 5.45 10.41
CA HIS A 136 13.68 4.70 9.28
C HIS A 136 14.34 3.32 9.20
N ARG A 137 15.68 3.28 9.26
CA ARG A 137 16.45 2.02 9.28
C ARG A 137 16.09 1.15 10.48
N ASP A 138 15.94 1.75 11.66
CA ASP A 138 15.61 1.01 12.88
C ASP A 138 14.19 0.41 12.84
N MET A 139 13.21 1.16 12.34
CA MET A 139 11.84 0.68 12.17
C MET A 139 11.75 -0.40 11.09
N GLU A 140 12.52 -0.29 10.00
CA GLU A 140 12.60 -1.32 8.98
C GLU A 140 13.16 -2.63 9.55
N ALA A 141 14.25 -2.56 10.31
CA ALA A 141 14.85 -3.72 10.95
C ALA A 141 13.91 -4.37 11.98
N LEU A 142 13.26 -3.57 12.82
CA LEU A 142 12.26 -4.05 13.79
C LEU A 142 11.09 -4.74 13.08
N ALA A 143 10.53 -4.12 12.04
CA ALA A 143 9.41 -4.70 11.29
C ALA A 143 9.80 -6.03 10.64
N LEU A 144 11.00 -6.13 10.08
CA LEU A 144 11.51 -7.38 9.50
C LEU A 144 11.71 -8.47 10.54
N ASP A 145 12.21 -8.14 11.73
CA ASP A 145 12.37 -9.12 12.81
C ASP A 145 11.01 -9.60 13.34
N VAL A 146 10.03 -8.70 13.47
CA VAL A 146 8.64 -9.07 13.80
C VAL A 146 8.07 -10.00 12.74
N VAL A 147 8.17 -9.64 11.45
CA VAL A 147 7.68 -10.46 10.34
C VAL A 147 8.39 -11.82 10.32
N ARG A 148 9.70 -11.84 10.56
CA ARG A 148 10.50 -13.06 10.61
C ARG A 148 10.01 -13.98 11.72
N GLU A 149 9.83 -13.50 12.93
CA GLU A 149 9.42 -14.34 14.05
C GLU A 149 7.98 -14.82 13.91
N THR A 150 7.09 -13.93 13.48
CA THR A 150 5.66 -14.24 13.31
C THR A 150 5.41 -15.21 12.16
N LEU A 151 6.17 -15.11 11.05
CA LEU A 151 6.05 -16.01 9.90
C LEU A 151 6.88 -17.30 10.03
N LEU A 152 8.05 -17.27 10.67
CA LEU A 152 8.83 -18.49 10.96
C LEU A 152 8.17 -19.36 12.03
N GLY A 153 7.53 -18.75 13.03
CA GLY A 153 6.68 -19.47 14.00
C GLY A 153 5.45 -20.11 13.35
N ALA A 154 5.05 -19.63 12.16
CA ALA A 154 3.91 -20.13 11.38
C ALA A 154 4.30 -20.99 10.15
N GLY A 155 5.59 -21.22 9.89
CA GLY A 155 6.07 -22.11 8.82
C GLY A 155 6.32 -21.47 7.44
N PHE A 156 6.44 -20.14 7.32
CA PHE A 156 6.52 -19.40 6.04
C PHE A 156 7.91 -18.76 5.75
N ALA A 157 9.00 -19.42 6.13
CA ALA A 157 10.37 -18.89 6.12
C ALA A 157 10.88 -18.36 4.77
N ASP A 158 10.58 -19.07 3.69
CA ASP A 158 11.24 -18.89 2.40
C ASP A 158 10.53 -17.87 1.50
N GLU A 159 9.22 -17.68 1.68
CA GLU A 159 8.41 -16.68 0.95
C GLU A 159 8.73 -15.24 1.38
N VAL A 160 9.15 -15.04 2.63
CA VAL A 160 9.44 -13.70 3.19
C VAL A 160 10.66 -13.07 2.52
N ARG A 161 11.75 -13.82 2.36
CA ARG A 161 13.00 -13.30 1.78
C ARG A 161 12.86 -12.91 0.30
N ALA A 162 12.06 -13.66 -0.45
CA ALA A 162 11.73 -13.34 -1.84
C ALA A 162 10.88 -12.06 -1.94
N CYS A 163 9.90 -11.90 -1.05
CA CYS A 163 9.00 -10.73 -1.04
C CYS A 163 9.75 -9.43 -0.67
N THR A 164 10.61 -9.44 0.35
CA THR A 164 11.34 -8.23 0.78
C THR A 164 12.31 -7.71 -0.29
N THR A 165 13.01 -8.62 -0.99
CA THR A 165 13.95 -8.26 -2.07
C THR A 165 13.21 -7.69 -3.27
N GLY A 166 12.04 -8.27 -3.59
CA GLY A 166 11.21 -7.82 -4.70
C GLY A 166 10.64 -6.41 -4.51
N VAL A 167 10.05 -6.14 -3.33
CA VAL A 167 9.42 -4.83 -3.05
C VAL A 167 10.44 -3.70 -3.09
N LYS A 168 11.63 -3.91 -2.54
CA LYS A 168 12.72 -2.92 -2.58
C LYS A 168 13.15 -2.62 -4.02
N THR A 169 13.33 -3.65 -4.84
CA THR A 169 13.74 -3.50 -6.25
C THR A 169 12.70 -2.72 -7.07
N LEU A 170 11.41 -2.91 -6.77
CA LEU A 170 10.31 -2.25 -7.46
C LEU A 170 10.16 -0.77 -7.04
N LEU A 171 10.42 -0.46 -5.77
CA LEU A 171 10.49 0.91 -5.27
C LEU A 171 11.71 1.67 -5.83
N ASP A 172 12.86 1.00 -5.94
CA ASP A 172 14.08 1.57 -6.53
C ASP A 172 13.91 1.82 -8.05
N HIS A 173 13.06 1.06 -8.75
CA HIS A 173 12.75 1.27 -10.17
C HIS A 173 11.74 2.40 -10.44
N LEU A 174 10.98 2.82 -9.42
CA LEU A 174 10.00 3.90 -9.49
C LEU A 174 10.56 5.24 -8.99
N SER A 175 11.82 5.26 -8.55
CA SER A 175 12.58 6.42 -8.06
C SER A 175 13.55 6.94 -9.13
#